data_AF-A0A327KTP2-F1
#
_entry.id   AF-A0A327KTP2-F1
#
_cell.length_a   1.000
_cell.length_b   1.000
_cell.length_c   1.000
_cell.angle_alpha   90.00
_cell.angle_beta   90.00
_cell.angle_gamma   90.00
#
_symmetry.space_group_name_H-M   'P 1'
#
loop_
_entity.id
_entity.type
_entity.pdbx_description
1 polymer ?
#
loop_
_entity_poly.entity_id
_entity_poly.type
_entity_poly.pdbx_seq_one_letter_code
_entity_poly.pdbx_strand_id
1 'polypeptide(L)'
;MSHAMTRWLFGAAVMAVAATLTGPASAQTKGLPSADPETAAMVRRQNAECTACHSEAGLRALPRHDMDVKKLSGLLVDIAKFDTSIHAGMACRTCHTGGYREYPHVGAASGKAETLPCAECHAQKTFRIEPQVARSVHAKNLKDTFTCSSCHDSHVYQTAARLRDPALIVKQDNAMCIGCHGSDEKFAAAARPLPVPKKRPDLDAIHAWLPNTQRHWAAVRCVECHTPASTTRSLGLSHEVLNKDRAEQNCVTCHTKDTALRTRLYRWQAETEGARLGFVNSAIIGQAYVIGATRNTYFDYIGIALVVLALGGVALHGLGRVVAGLGRGGSK
;
A
#
# COMPACT_ATOMS: atom_id res chain seq x y z
N MET A 1 3.43 -20.20 -65.18
CA MET A 1 2.98 -18.81 -65.37
C MET A 1 1.46 -18.79 -65.41
N SER A 2 0.87 -17.79 -64.74
CA SER A 2 -0.53 -17.34 -64.76
C SER A 2 -1.65 -18.34 -64.41
N HIS A 3 -2.04 -18.38 -63.14
CA HIS A 3 -3.46 -18.43 -62.76
C HIS A 3 -3.69 -17.41 -61.64
N ALA A 4 -4.00 -16.18 -62.05
CA ALA A 4 -4.32 -15.05 -61.19
C ALA A 4 -5.66 -14.45 -61.64
N MET A 5 -6.75 -15.12 -61.29
CA MET A 5 -8.12 -14.58 -61.20
C MET A 5 -8.85 -15.55 -60.28
N THR A 6 -9.17 -15.23 -59.04
CA THR A 6 -10.47 -14.65 -58.69
C THR A 6 -10.47 -14.51 -57.16
N ARG A 7 -10.48 -13.29 -56.63
CA ARG A 7 -10.86 -12.95 -55.24
C ARG A 7 -10.71 -11.45 -54.99
N TRP A 8 -11.54 -10.69 -55.70
CA TRP A 8 -11.95 -9.34 -55.30
C TRP A 8 -13.48 -9.39 -55.23
N LEU A 9 -14.06 -8.63 -54.30
CA LEU A 9 -15.48 -8.59 -53.91
C LEU A 9 -15.84 -9.53 -52.75
N PHE A 10 -15.48 -9.14 -51.53
CA PHE A 10 -16.35 -9.18 -50.34
C PHE A 10 -15.66 -8.36 -49.24
N GLY A 11 -15.79 -7.04 -49.34
CA GLY A 11 -15.14 -6.10 -48.43
C GLY A 11 -15.81 -4.74 -48.48
N ALA A 12 -17.08 -4.67 -48.09
CA ALA A 12 -17.77 -3.44 -47.69
C ALA A 12 -19.24 -3.77 -47.38
N ALA A 13 -19.58 -4.09 -46.12
CA ALA A 13 -20.92 -3.87 -45.53
C ALA A 13 -21.07 -4.51 -44.13
N VAL A 14 -20.23 -4.17 -43.14
CA VAL A 14 -20.60 -4.31 -41.71
C VAL A 14 -19.88 -3.23 -40.88
N MET A 15 -20.04 -1.95 -41.27
CA MET A 15 -19.52 -0.80 -40.51
C MET A 15 -20.64 0.23 -40.35
N ALA A 16 -21.70 -0.14 -39.65
CA ALA A 16 -22.66 0.80 -39.09
C ALA A 16 -23.38 0.13 -37.92
N VAL A 17 -23.56 0.89 -36.83
CA VAL A 17 -24.28 0.54 -35.59
C VAL A 17 -23.46 -0.19 -34.52
N ALA A 18 -22.51 0.53 -33.92
CA ALA A 18 -22.12 0.33 -32.52
C ALA A 18 -21.52 1.65 -31.96
N ALA A 19 -22.24 2.75 -32.16
CA ALA A 19 -21.89 4.06 -31.58
C ALA A 19 -23.05 4.54 -30.72
N THR A 20 -23.24 3.92 -29.56
CA THR A 20 -23.87 4.53 -28.38
C THR A 20 -23.57 3.62 -27.18
N LEU A 21 -23.24 4.22 -26.04
CA LEU A 21 -22.98 3.60 -24.72
C LEU A 21 -21.53 3.14 -24.44
N THR A 22 -20.56 4.02 -24.68
CA THR A 22 -19.37 4.10 -23.81
C THR A 22 -19.42 5.38 -23.01
N GLY A 23 -20.31 5.42 -22.01
CA GLY A 23 -20.14 6.38 -20.92
C GLY A 23 -18.77 6.13 -20.26
N PRO A 24 -18.04 7.16 -19.82
CA PRO A 24 -16.79 6.95 -19.12
C PRO A 24 -17.10 6.07 -17.91
N ALA A 25 -16.39 4.95 -17.81
CA ALA A 25 -16.38 4.13 -16.61
C ALA A 25 -16.08 5.08 -15.45
N SER A 26 -17.11 5.40 -14.66
CA SER A 26 -16.95 6.14 -13.41
C SER A 26 -16.08 5.25 -12.52
N ALA A 27 -14.77 5.48 -12.58
CA ALA A 27 -13.84 5.02 -11.57
C ALA A 27 -14.49 5.38 -10.24
N GLN A 28 -14.72 4.38 -9.40
CA GLN A 28 -15.51 4.50 -8.18
C GLN A 28 -14.94 5.62 -7.29
N THR A 29 -15.49 6.83 -7.41
CA THR A 29 -15.18 8.00 -6.58
C THR A 29 -15.93 7.97 -5.25
N LYS A 30 -16.49 6.82 -4.86
CA LYS A 30 -17.21 6.62 -3.59
C LYS A 30 -16.25 6.95 -2.44
N GLY A 31 -16.36 8.17 -1.89
CA GLY A 31 -15.54 8.67 -0.78
C GLY A 31 -14.83 10.00 -1.03
N LEU A 32 -14.51 10.33 -2.29
CA LEU A 32 -13.76 11.55 -2.59
C LEU A 32 -14.66 12.79 -2.55
N PRO A 33 -14.12 13.97 -2.18
CA PRO A 33 -14.86 15.22 -2.29
C PRO A 33 -15.46 15.39 -3.70
N SER A 34 -16.74 15.74 -3.76
CA SER A 34 -17.42 16.01 -5.03
C SER A 34 -16.71 17.12 -5.79
N ALA A 35 -16.58 16.97 -7.11
CA ALA A 35 -16.11 18.04 -7.98
C ALA A 35 -17.13 19.19 -8.08
N ASP A 36 -18.40 18.93 -7.75
CA ASP A 36 -19.44 19.95 -7.61
C ASP A 36 -19.30 20.69 -6.26
N PRO A 37 -19.03 22.02 -6.30
CA PRO A 37 -18.88 22.83 -5.09
C PRO A 37 -20.12 22.85 -4.20
N GLU A 38 -21.32 22.75 -4.76
CA GLU A 38 -22.57 22.78 -3.99
C GLU A 38 -22.72 21.51 -3.15
N THR A 39 -22.53 20.35 -3.77
CA THR A 39 -22.50 19.05 -3.07
C THR A 39 -21.40 19.02 -2.00
N ALA A 40 -20.21 19.51 -2.31
CA ALA A 40 -19.11 19.55 -1.34
C ALA A 40 -19.44 20.46 -0.13
N ALA A 41 -20.08 21.60 -0.37
CA ALA A 41 -20.54 22.49 0.69
C ALA A 41 -21.67 21.87 1.52
N MET A 42 -22.59 21.14 0.89
CA MET A 42 -23.63 20.38 1.59
C MET A 42 -23.05 19.33 2.54
N VAL A 43 -22.10 18.52 2.07
CA VAL A 43 -21.44 17.50 2.92
C VAL A 43 -20.73 18.15 4.11
N ARG A 44 -20.01 19.25 3.90
CA ARG A 44 -19.36 19.99 4.99
C ARG A 44 -20.37 20.50 6.02
N ARG A 45 -21.50 21.06 5.60
CA ARG A 45 -22.57 21.50 6.51
C ARG A 45 -23.14 20.34 7.32
N GLN A 46 -23.40 19.19 6.68
CA GLN A 46 -23.91 18.01 7.37
C GLN A 46 -22.90 17.44 8.38
N ASN A 47 -21.60 17.46 8.07
CA ASN A 47 -20.55 17.02 9.00
C ASN A 47 -20.34 18.02 10.15
N ALA A 48 -20.56 19.32 9.91
CA ALA A 48 -20.51 20.34 10.96
C ALA A 48 -21.53 20.07 12.07
N GLU A 49 -22.72 19.55 11.74
CA GLU A 49 -23.74 19.14 12.74
C GLU A 49 -23.19 18.10 13.73
N CYS A 50 -22.45 17.10 13.24
CA CYS A 50 -21.87 16.05 14.09
C CYS A 50 -20.65 16.58 14.87
N THR A 51 -19.80 17.35 14.19
CA THR A 51 -18.50 17.78 14.71
C THR A 51 -18.58 18.98 15.65
N ALA A 52 -19.76 19.60 15.77
CA ALA A 52 -20.11 20.52 16.84
C ALA A 52 -19.95 19.89 18.24
N CYS A 53 -20.06 18.56 18.37
CA CYS A 53 -19.76 17.82 19.60
C CYS A 53 -18.58 16.85 19.44
N HIS A 54 -18.48 16.16 18.29
CA HIS A 54 -17.48 15.11 18.04
C HIS A 54 -16.12 15.64 17.54
N SER A 55 -15.70 16.82 17.99
CA SER A 55 -14.38 17.37 17.73
C SER A 55 -13.76 17.90 19.02
N GLU A 56 -12.44 18.06 19.05
CA GLU A 56 -11.76 18.71 20.18
C GLU A 56 -12.31 20.10 20.49
N ALA A 57 -12.63 20.88 19.45
CA ALA A 57 -13.25 22.19 19.60
C ALA A 57 -14.68 22.07 20.18
N GLY A 58 -15.46 21.12 19.67
CA GLY A 58 -16.81 20.83 20.17
C GLY A 58 -16.82 20.38 21.63
N LEU A 59 -15.86 19.54 22.04
CA LEU A 59 -15.72 19.10 23.43
C LEU A 59 -15.44 20.27 24.39
N ARG A 60 -14.70 21.29 23.93
CA ARG A 60 -14.37 22.49 24.73
C ARG A 60 -15.52 23.49 24.78
N ALA A 61 -16.32 23.56 23.72
CA ALA A 61 -17.43 24.49 23.56
C ALA A 61 -18.73 23.72 23.32
N LEU A 62 -19.10 22.87 24.29
CA LEU A 62 -20.27 22.01 24.14
C LEU A 62 -21.54 22.85 23.93
N PRO A 63 -22.32 22.57 22.87
CA PRO A 63 -23.57 23.28 22.64
C PRO A 63 -24.65 22.94 23.68
N ARG A 64 -24.43 21.90 24.50
CA ARG A 64 -25.32 21.47 25.58
C ARG A 64 -24.54 20.95 26.78
N HIS A 65 -25.09 21.10 27.98
CA HIS A 65 -24.42 20.70 29.23
C HIS A 65 -24.88 19.34 29.79
N ASP A 66 -25.93 18.73 29.23
CA ASP A 66 -26.52 17.46 29.67
C ASP A 66 -25.86 16.22 29.03
N MET A 67 -24.57 16.31 28.69
CA MET A 67 -23.81 15.26 27.99
C MET A 67 -22.80 14.57 28.91
N ASP A 68 -22.60 13.26 28.69
CA ASP A 68 -21.50 12.51 29.30
C ASP A 68 -20.17 12.88 28.60
N VAL A 69 -19.49 13.90 29.14
CA VAL A 69 -18.23 14.44 28.61
C VAL A 69 -17.13 13.39 28.57
N LYS A 70 -17.09 12.48 29.55
CA LYS A 70 -16.09 11.41 29.61
C LYS A 70 -16.30 10.44 28.46
N LYS A 71 -17.54 10.01 28.21
CA LYS A 71 -17.85 9.16 27.05
C LYS A 71 -17.60 9.89 25.72
N LEU A 72 -17.97 11.17 25.62
CA LEU A 72 -17.77 11.97 24.41
C LEU A 72 -16.29 12.15 24.06
N SER A 73 -15.40 12.32 25.05
CA SER A 73 -13.96 12.43 24.83
C SER A 73 -13.33 11.21 24.15
N GLY A 74 -13.98 10.04 24.24
CA GLY A 74 -13.57 8.83 23.52
C GLY A 74 -14.13 8.71 22.09
N LEU A 75 -14.94 9.67 21.63
CA LEU A 75 -15.67 9.63 20.37
C LEU A 75 -15.35 10.85 19.48
N LEU A 76 -14.20 11.48 19.68
CA LEU A 76 -13.78 12.65 18.90
C LEU A 76 -13.17 12.25 17.56
N VAL A 77 -13.39 13.10 16.56
CA VAL A 77 -12.79 13.02 15.24
C VAL A 77 -11.87 14.23 15.05
N ASP A 78 -10.67 13.98 14.56
CA ASP A 78 -9.74 15.02 14.11
C ASP A 78 -10.16 15.48 12.70
N ILE A 79 -10.80 16.64 12.62
CA ILE A 79 -11.40 17.15 11.37
C ILE A 79 -10.33 17.43 10.31
N ALA A 80 -9.17 17.94 10.72
CA ALA A 80 -8.08 18.20 9.79
C ALA A 80 -7.56 16.90 9.17
N LYS A 81 -7.49 15.81 9.94
CA LYS A 81 -7.16 14.49 9.38
C LYS A 81 -8.29 13.93 8.52
N PHE A 82 -9.55 14.07 8.96
CA PHE A 82 -10.72 13.62 8.19
C PHE A 82 -10.78 14.25 6.81
N ASP A 83 -10.58 15.56 6.70
CA ASP A 83 -10.62 16.29 5.44
C ASP A 83 -9.57 15.80 4.42
N THR A 84 -8.49 15.17 4.91
CA THR A 84 -7.45 14.58 4.06
C THR A 84 -7.68 13.10 3.76
N SER A 85 -8.61 12.44 4.45
CA SER A 85 -8.90 11.01 4.31
C SER A 85 -9.51 10.65 2.96
N ILE A 86 -9.54 9.35 2.63
CA ILE A 86 -10.23 8.87 1.43
C ILE A 86 -11.75 9.01 1.46
N HIS A 87 -12.32 9.29 2.63
CA HIS A 87 -13.76 9.38 2.85
C HIS A 87 -14.23 10.81 3.16
N ALA A 88 -13.35 11.81 3.02
CA ALA A 88 -13.62 13.22 3.30
C ALA A 88 -14.85 13.77 2.55
N GLY A 89 -15.18 13.19 1.39
CA GLY A 89 -16.34 13.57 0.59
C GLY A 89 -17.67 12.98 1.05
N MET A 90 -17.70 12.20 2.13
CA MET A 90 -18.91 11.57 2.64
C MET A 90 -19.42 12.25 3.91
N ALA A 91 -20.75 12.28 4.04
CA ALA A 91 -21.37 12.73 5.27
C ALA A 91 -21.16 11.68 6.37
N CYS A 92 -20.97 12.08 7.64
CA CYS A 92 -20.80 11.16 8.77
C CYS A 92 -21.96 10.15 8.83
N ARG A 93 -23.19 10.63 8.57
CA ARG A 93 -24.43 9.84 8.56
C ARG A 93 -24.53 8.82 7.42
N THR A 94 -23.62 8.85 6.44
CA THR A 94 -23.53 7.80 5.40
C THR A 94 -23.04 6.48 6.01
N CYS A 95 -22.10 6.55 6.94
CA CYS A 95 -21.59 5.36 7.64
C CYS A 95 -22.25 5.18 9.01
N HIS A 96 -22.48 6.25 9.76
CA HIS A 96 -23.15 6.20 11.06
C HIS A 96 -24.66 6.25 10.89
N THR A 97 -25.28 5.08 10.74
CA THR A 97 -26.72 4.90 10.52
C THR A 97 -27.47 4.61 11.82
N GLY A 98 -28.81 4.59 11.78
CA GLY A 98 -29.60 4.08 12.92
C GLY A 98 -29.86 5.07 14.06
N GLY A 99 -30.03 6.37 13.79
CA GLY A 99 -30.64 7.29 14.77
C GLY A 99 -29.74 8.42 15.30
N TYR A 100 -28.70 8.80 14.56
CA TYR A 100 -27.84 9.96 14.86
C TYR A 100 -28.42 11.32 14.40
N ARG A 101 -29.73 11.39 14.15
CA ARG A 101 -30.39 12.64 13.69
C ARG A 101 -30.80 13.55 14.84
N GLU A 102 -31.14 12.97 15.98
CA GLU A 102 -31.64 13.68 17.17
C GLU A 102 -30.83 13.29 18.40
N TYR A 103 -30.78 14.20 19.38
CA TYR A 103 -30.18 13.94 20.69
C TYR A 103 -31.27 13.76 21.76
N PRO A 104 -31.13 12.83 22.72
CA PRO A 104 -30.06 11.84 22.81
C PRO A 104 -30.09 10.89 21.62
N HIS A 105 -28.92 10.47 21.12
CA HIS A 105 -28.84 9.58 19.96
C HIS A 105 -29.52 8.26 20.29
N VAL A 106 -30.79 8.13 19.89
CA VAL A 106 -31.65 7.00 20.25
C VAL A 106 -31.07 5.68 19.75
N GLY A 107 -30.36 5.69 18.62
CA GLY A 107 -29.58 4.55 18.12
C GLY A 107 -28.51 4.08 19.10
N ALA A 108 -27.65 5.00 19.51
CA ALA A 108 -26.56 4.71 20.45
C ALA A 108 -27.08 4.31 21.84
N ALA A 109 -28.20 4.89 22.29
CA ALA A 109 -28.82 4.58 23.57
C ALA A 109 -29.59 3.24 23.56
N SER A 110 -30.17 2.84 22.43
CA SER A 110 -30.93 1.60 22.29
C SER A 110 -30.11 0.40 21.79
N GLY A 111 -28.80 0.58 21.60
CA GLY A 111 -27.91 -0.46 21.03
C GLY A 111 -28.14 -0.71 19.53
N LYS A 112 -28.94 0.15 18.87
CA LYS A 112 -29.23 0.12 17.42
C LYS A 112 -28.37 1.10 16.62
N ALA A 113 -27.33 1.65 17.24
CA ALA A 113 -26.31 2.43 16.58
C ALA A 113 -25.59 1.52 15.58
N GLU A 114 -25.94 1.66 14.33
CA GLU A 114 -25.40 0.84 13.26
C GLU A 114 -24.31 1.64 12.55
N THR A 115 -23.16 1.00 12.34
CA THR A 115 -22.22 1.48 11.33
C THR A 115 -22.45 0.63 10.10
N LEU A 116 -22.69 1.27 8.96
CA LEU A 116 -22.88 0.57 7.71
C LEU A 116 -21.67 -0.33 7.43
N PRO A 117 -21.86 -1.64 7.19
CA PRO A 117 -20.75 -2.54 6.92
C PRO A 117 -19.94 -2.09 5.70
N CYS A 118 -18.62 -2.25 5.75
CA CYS A 118 -17.74 -1.83 4.65
C CYS A 118 -18.11 -2.50 3.33
N ALA A 119 -18.60 -3.75 3.39
CA ALA A 119 -19.00 -4.56 2.24
C ALA A 119 -20.14 -3.94 1.44
N GLU A 120 -21.01 -3.12 2.05
CA GLU A 120 -22.12 -2.46 1.34
C GLU A 120 -21.61 -1.55 0.19
N CYS A 121 -20.44 -0.93 0.36
CA CYS A 121 -19.80 -0.15 -0.69
C CYS A 121 -18.58 -0.85 -1.33
N HIS A 122 -17.88 -1.71 -0.58
CA HIS A 122 -16.64 -2.36 -0.99
C HIS A 122 -16.77 -3.87 -1.27
N ALA A 123 -17.98 -4.37 -1.56
CA ALA A 123 -18.30 -5.80 -1.75
C ALA A 123 -17.25 -6.59 -2.55
N GLN A 124 -16.83 -6.06 -3.70
CA GLN A 124 -15.85 -6.74 -4.55
C GLN A 124 -14.46 -6.87 -3.90
N LYS A 125 -14.04 -5.87 -3.12
CA LYS A 125 -12.76 -5.92 -2.41
C LYS A 125 -12.89 -6.81 -1.18
N THR A 126 -13.95 -6.64 -0.38
CA THR A 126 -14.18 -7.43 0.84
C THR A 126 -14.27 -8.92 0.53
N PHE A 127 -14.99 -9.31 -0.53
CA PHE A 127 -15.06 -10.71 -0.97
C PHE A 127 -13.68 -11.36 -1.19
N ARG A 128 -12.68 -10.60 -1.65
CA ARG A 128 -11.32 -11.10 -1.90
C ARG A 128 -10.41 -10.97 -0.68
N ILE A 129 -10.68 -10.00 0.19
CA ILE A 129 -9.85 -9.65 1.36
C ILE A 129 -10.23 -10.48 2.58
N GLU A 130 -11.51 -10.67 2.86
CA GLU A 130 -12.00 -11.37 4.06
C GLU A 130 -11.41 -12.77 4.21
N PRO A 131 -11.30 -13.61 3.15
CA PRO A 131 -10.64 -14.91 3.27
C PRO A 131 -9.16 -14.81 3.65
N GLN A 132 -8.47 -13.74 3.24
CA GLN A 132 -7.06 -13.51 3.59
C GLN A 132 -6.93 -13.06 5.03
N VAL A 133 -7.79 -12.12 5.47
CA VAL A 133 -7.87 -11.68 6.87
C VAL A 133 -8.18 -12.86 7.78
N ALA A 134 -9.14 -13.72 7.42
CA ALA A 134 -9.49 -14.92 8.20
C ALA A 134 -8.30 -15.89 8.42
N ARG A 135 -7.35 -15.93 7.47
CA ARG A 135 -6.12 -16.73 7.62
C ARG A 135 -5.01 -16.05 8.41
N SER A 136 -5.13 -14.74 8.63
CA SER A 136 -4.13 -13.96 9.37
C SER A 136 -4.00 -14.43 10.83
N VAL A 137 -2.83 -14.19 11.40
CA VAL A 137 -2.58 -14.46 12.82
C VAL A 137 -3.54 -13.67 13.71
N HIS A 138 -3.96 -12.46 13.30
CA HIS A 138 -4.89 -11.66 14.09
C HIS A 138 -6.28 -12.28 14.10
N ALA A 139 -6.89 -12.56 12.95
CA ALA A 139 -8.24 -13.12 12.92
C ALA A 139 -8.33 -14.51 13.57
N LYS A 140 -7.28 -15.34 13.47
CA LYS A 140 -7.22 -16.65 14.14
C LYS A 140 -7.27 -16.55 15.66
N ASN A 141 -6.84 -15.43 16.24
CA ASN A 141 -6.75 -15.23 17.68
C ASN A 141 -7.78 -14.21 18.21
N LEU A 142 -8.27 -13.30 17.37
CA LEU A 142 -9.05 -12.12 17.74
C LEU A 142 -10.29 -11.93 16.85
N LYS A 143 -10.85 -13.01 16.28
CA LYS A 143 -11.91 -12.98 15.26
C LYS A 143 -13.04 -11.99 15.55
N ASP A 144 -13.49 -11.91 16.80
CA ASP A 144 -14.67 -11.11 17.18
C ASP A 144 -14.36 -9.62 17.36
N THR A 145 -13.08 -9.25 17.46
CA THR A 145 -12.65 -7.87 17.72
C THR A 145 -11.75 -7.29 16.62
N PHE A 146 -11.15 -8.14 15.80
CA PHE A 146 -10.27 -7.73 14.70
C PHE A 146 -11.07 -7.55 13.40
N THR A 147 -11.39 -6.29 13.11
CA THR A 147 -12.15 -5.87 11.92
C THR A 147 -11.28 -5.12 10.91
N CYS A 148 -11.85 -4.70 9.78
CA CYS A 148 -11.19 -3.85 8.78
C CYS A 148 -10.59 -2.57 9.38
N SER A 149 -11.28 -1.98 10.38
CA SER A 149 -10.84 -0.74 11.04
C SER A 149 -9.69 -0.93 12.02
N SER A 150 -9.31 -2.17 12.33
CA SER A 150 -8.12 -2.45 13.15
C SER A 150 -6.82 -1.98 12.47
N CYS A 151 -6.83 -1.93 11.12
CA CYS A 151 -5.73 -1.37 10.34
C CYS A 151 -6.15 -0.09 9.61
N HIS A 152 -7.34 -0.07 8.99
CA HIS A 152 -7.78 1.05 8.17
C HIS A 152 -8.83 1.89 8.87
N ASP A 153 -8.40 2.91 9.63
CA ASP A 153 -9.32 3.91 10.16
C ASP A 153 -9.87 4.79 9.03
N SER A 154 -11.15 4.60 8.73
CA SER A 154 -11.90 5.32 7.71
C SER A 154 -11.88 6.84 7.87
N HIS A 155 -11.62 7.35 9.06
CA HIS A 155 -11.58 8.80 9.32
C HIS A 155 -10.22 9.44 9.03
N VAL A 156 -9.15 8.68 8.83
CA VAL A 156 -7.81 9.28 8.63
C VAL A 156 -7.01 8.62 7.51
N TYR A 157 -7.39 7.42 7.09
CA TYR A 157 -6.64 6.64 6.11
C TYR A 157 -6.60 7.30 4.73
N GLN A 158 -5.40 7.36 4.16
CA GLN A 158 -5.18 7.76 2.77
C GLN A 158 -4.66 6.59 1.96
N THR A 159 -5.09 6.47 0.70
CA THR A 159 -4.56 5.44 -0.20
C THR A 159 -3.14 5.78 -0.64
N ALA A 160 -2.35 4.76 -0.94
CA ALA A 160 -1.02 4.94 -1.53
C ALA A 160 -1.05 5.80 -2.81
N ALA A 161 -2.11 5.71 -3.62
CA ALA A 161 -2.28 6.53 -4.82
C ALA A 161 -2.48 8.03 -4.52
N ARG A 162 -3.06 8.36 -3.36
CA ARG A 162 -3.23 9.74 -2.88
C ARG A 162 -1.94 10.28 -2.27
N LEU A 163 -1.27 9.48 -1.45
CA LEU A 163 -0.01 9.88 -0.82
C LEU A 163 1.12 10.05 -1.84
N ARG A 164 1.26 9.12 -2.80
CA ARG A 164 2.29 9.05 -3.85
C ARG A 164 3.75 8.96 -3.37
N ASP A 165 4.05 9.45 -2.18
CA ASP A 165 5.34 9.40 -1.51
C ASP A 165 5.50 8.09 -0.71
N PRO A 166 6.48 7.23 -1.02
CA PRO A 166 6.73 5.98 -0.32
C PRO A 166 7.06 6.17 1.15
N ALA A 167 7.75 7.26 1.53
CA ALA A 167 8.04 7.53 2.93
C ALA A 167 6.76 7.83 3.73
N LEU A 168 5.82 8.59 3.14
CA LEU A 168 4.51 8.84 3.77
C LEU A 168 3.66 7.57 3.83
N ILE A 169 3.70 6.73 2.79
CA ILE A 169 3.01 5.43 2.76
C ILE A 169 3.57 4.52 3.86
N VAL A 170 4.90 4.41 3.97
CA VAL A 170 5.56 3.60 5.00
C VAL A 170 5.19 4.10 6.39
N LYS A 171 5.27 5.41 6.62
CA LYS A 171 4.91 6.02 7.90
C LYS A 171 3.46 5.71 8.29
N GLN A 172 2.51 5.91 7.38
CA GLN A 172 1.09 5.66 7.65
C GLN A 172 0.82 4.16 7.91
N ASP A 173 1.29 3.29 7.03
CA ASP A 173 0.95 1.87 7.10
C ASP A 173 1.63 1.21 8.31
N ASN A 174 2.85 1.62 8.68
CA ASN A 174 3.52 1.14 9.88
C ASN A 174 2.88 1.69 11.18
N ALA A 175 2.33 2.91 11.14
CA ALA A 175 1.61 3.50 12.28
C ALA A 175 0.46 2.59 12.78
N MET A 176 -0.19 1.87 11.86
CA MET A 176 -1.26 0.92 12.17
C MET A 176 -0.76 -0.24 13.04
N CYS A 177 0.41 -0.78 12.69
CA CYS A 177 1.02 -1.90 13.40
C CYS A 177 1.53 -1.45 14.78
N ILE A 178 2.30 -0.36 14.83
CA ILE A 178 2.87 0.16 16.08
C ILE A 178 1.81 0.75 17.02
N GLY A 179 0.63 1.09 16.50
CA GLY A 179 -0.52 1.50 17.30
C GLY A 179 -0.85 0.51 18.41
N CYS A 180 -0.62 -0.78 18.18
CA CYS A 180 -0.69 -1.82 19.21
C CYS A 180 0.69 -2.40 19.56
N HIS A 181 1.53 -2.69 18.57
CA HIS A 181 2.83 -3.35 18.77
C HIS A 181 3.95 -2.44 19.33
N GLY A 182 3.69 -1.14 19.47
CA GLY A 182 4.62 -0.16 20.04
C GLY A 182 4.31 0.23 21.50
N SER A 183 3.25 -0.31 22.12
CA SER A 183 2.84 0.03 23.49
C SER A 183 2.39 -1.21 24.24
N ASP A 184 2.99 -1.47 25.40
CA ASP A 184 2.61 -2.61 26.26
C ASP A 184 1.13 -2.53 26.68
N GLU A 185 0.66 -1.32 27.02
CA GLU A 185 -0.72 -1.05 27.40
C GLU A 185 -1.70 -1.36 26.26
N LYS A 186 -1.46 -0.79 25.08
CA LYS A 186 -2.36 -0.99 23.92
C LYS A 186 -2.32 -2.43 23.42
N PHE A 187 -1.15 -3.07 23.46
CA PHE A 187 -1.03 -4.49 23.14
C PHE A 187 -1.84 -5.36 24.11
N ALA A 188 -1.71 -5.13 25.42
CA ALA A 188 -2.46 -5.86 26.43
C ALA A 188 -3.97 -5.65 26.28
N ALA A 189 -4.40 -4.42 25.98
CA ALA A 189 -5.81 -4.12 25.72
C ALA A 189 -6.35 -4.87 24.50
N ALA A 190 -5.61 -4.88 23.39
CA ALA A 190 -5.98 -5.62 22.17
C ALA A 190 -5.95 -7.15 22.37
N ALA A 191 -5.05 -7.66 23.21
CA ALA A 191 -4.90 -9.07 23.52
C ALA A 191 -5.85 -9.57 24.62
N ARG A 192 -6.63 -8.70 25.27
CA ARG A 192 -7.55 -9.04 26.36
C ARG A 192 -8.53 -10.19 26.03
N PRO A 193 -9.07 -10.33 24.81
CA PRO A 193 -9.96 -11.44 24.48
C PRO A 193 -9.27 -12.81 24.44
N LEU A 194 -7.93 -12.86 24.46
CA LEU A 194 -7.21 -14.13 24.41
C LEU A 194 -7.33 -14.90 25.73
N PRO A 195 -7.48 -16.24 25.67
CA PRO A 195 -7.56 -17.06 26.87
C PRO A 195 -6.25 -17.08 27.68
N VAL A 196 -5.12 -16.83 27.01
CA VAL A 196 -3.79 -16.78 27.62
C VAL A 196 -3.23 -15.36 27.48
N PRO A 197 -2.88 -14.69 28.59
CA PRO A 197 -2.25 -13.38 28.54
C PRO A 197 -0.97 -13.41 27.70
N LYS A 198 -0.90 -12.52 26.70
CA LYS A 198 0.32 -12.34 25.90
C LYS A 198 1.00 -11.04 26.30
N LYS A 199 2.32 -11.13 26.49
CA LYS A 199 3.18 -9.94 26.57
C LYS A 199 3.57 -9.51 25.17
N ARG A 200 3.70 -8.21 24.98
CA ARG A 200 4.19 -7.64 23.73
C ARG A 200 5.64 -8.11 23.52
N PRO A 201 5.97 -8.67 22.34
CA PRO A 201 7.36 -8.97 22.01
C PRO A 201 8.18 -7.68 21.93
N ASP A 202 9.44 -7.75 22.37
CA ASP A 202 10.43 -6.72 22.07
C ASP A 202 10.70 -6.73 20.56
N LEU A 203 10.31 -5.64 19.87
CA LEU A 203 10.44 -5.55 18.43
C LEU A 203 11.89 -5.48 17.97
N ASP A 204 12.78 -4.83 18.71
CA ASP A 204 14.19 -4.75 18.33
C ASP A 204 14.85 -6.12 18.47
N ALA A 205 14.59 -6.82 19.58
CA ALA A 205 15.15 -8.14 19.83
C ALA A 205 14.73 -9.17 18.77
N ILE A 206 13.44 -9.22 18.39
CA ILE A 206 12.95 -10.19 17.40
C ILE A 206 13.34 -9.84 15.95
N HIS A 207 13.78 -8.59 15.70
CA HIS A 207 14.25 -8.14 14.39
C HIS A 207 15.78 -7.96 14.33
N ALA A 208 16.52 -8.46 15.32
CA ALA A 208 17.99 -8.36 15.38
C ALA A 208 18.70 -9.01 14.18
N TRP A 209 18.03 -9.91 13.45
CA TRP A 209 18.54 -10.50 12.21
C TRP A 209 18.57 -9.51 11.03
N LEU A 210 17.79 -8.43 11.07
CA LEU A 210 17.67 -7.45 10.00
C LEU A 210 18.72 -6.35 10.17
N PRO A 211 19.72 -6.21 9.27
CA PRO A 211 20.74 -5.19 9.40
C PRO A 211 20.14 -3.78 9.35
N ASN A 212 20.61 -2.85 10.18
CA ASN A 212 20.07 -1.48 10.24
C ASN A 212 18.54 -1.44 10.37
N THR A 213 17.98 -2.21 11.32
CA THR A 213 16.53 -2.43 11.51
C THR A 213 15.71 -1.15 11.40
N GLN A 214 16.13 -0.07 12.08
CA GLN A 214 15.44 1.21 12.08
C GLN A 214 15.37 1.88 10.70
N ARG A 215 16.43 1.76 9.88
CA ARG A 215 16.43 2.27 8.51
C ARG A 215 15.50 1.46 7.62
N HIS A 216 15.43 0.14 7.82
CA HIS A 216 14.48 -0.69 7.10
C HIS A 216 13.04 -0.33 7.45
N TRP A 217 12.70 -0.14 8.73
CA TRP A 217 11.34 0.28 9.12
C TRP A 217 10.95 1.67 8.63
N ALA A 218 11.93 2.56 8.42
CA ALA A 218 11.69 3.87 7.82
C ALA A 218 11.45 3.80 6.30
N ALA A 219 11.98 2.79 5.61
CA ALA A 219 11.94 2.68 4.15
C ALA A 219 11.01 1.57 3.62
N VAL A 220 10.57 0.64 4.47
CA VAL A 220 9.81 -0.57 4.12
C VAL A 220 8.66 -0.75 5.11
N ARG A 221 7.49 -1.15 4.61
CA ARG A 221 6.34 -1.41 5.48
C ARG A 221 6.47 -2.73 6.22
N CYS A 222 5.94 -2.83 7.43
CA CYS A 222 5.84 -4.08 8.19
C CYS A 222 5.18 -5.18 7.34
N VAL A 223 4.14 -4.83 6.58
CA VAL A 223 3.40 -5.75 5.71
C VAL A 223 4.22 -6.27 4.52
N GLU A 224 5.33 -5.64 4.13
CA GLU A 224 6.21 -6.19 3.09
C GLU A 224 6.84 -7.51 3.55
N CYS A 225 7.19 -7.61 4.83
CA CYS A 225 7.73 -8.85 5.40
C CYS A 225 6.63 -9.74 6.00
N HIS A 226 5.62 -9.15 6.63
CA HIS A 226 4.58 -9.88 7.38
C HIS A 226 3.37 -10.30 6.56
N THR A 227 3.38 -10.14 5.24
CA THR A 227 2.33 -10.70 4.37
C THR A 227 2.96 -11.36 3.15
N PRO A 228 2.41 -12.49 2.68
CA PRO A 228 2.93 -13.15 1.49
C PRO A 228 2.69 -12.29 0.25
N ALA A 229 3.36 -12.65 -0.85
CA ALA A 229 3.05 -12.08 -2.15
C ALA A 229 1.55 -12.25 -2.46
N SER A 230 0.93 -11.18 -2.99
CA SER A 230 -0.50 -11.25 -3.32
C SER A 230 -0.72 -12.23 -4.47
N THR A 231 -1.55 -13.24 -4.24
CA THR A 231 -2.06 -14.12 -5.31
C THR A 231 -3.21 -13.48 -6.10
N THR A 232 -3.69 -12.33 -5.63
CA THR A 232 -4.80 -11.59 -6.25
C THR A 232 -4.25 -10.29 -6.87
N ARG A 233 -4.11 -10.28 -8.20
CA ARG A 233 -3.53 -9.15 -8.94
C ARG A 233 -4.19 -7.81 -8.63
N SER A 234 -5.51 -7.78 -8.46
CA SER A 234 -6.28 -6.55 -8.20
C SER A 234 -6.09 -5.95 -6.80
N LEU A 235 -5.50 -6.68 -5.86
CA LEU A 235 -5.29 -6.19 -4.48
C LEU A 235 -3.89 -5.59 -4.27
N GLY A 236 -2.91 -5.98 -5.08
CA GLY A 236 -1.52 -5.49 -4.99
C GLY A 236 -0.77 -5.82 -3.68
N LEU A 237 -1.45 -6.34 -2.66
CA LEU A 237 -0.91 -6.77 -1.36
C LEU A 237 -1.85 -7.82 -0.74
N SER A 238 -1.28 -8.80 -0.03
CA SER A 238 -2.04 -9.76 0.76
C SER A 238 -2.50 -9.13 2.09
N HIS A 239 -3.71 -9.49 2.54
CA HIS A 239 -4.23 -9.16 3.87
C HIS A 239 -4.07 -10.34 4.86
N GLU A 240 -3.35 -11.39 4.46
CA GLU A 240 -2.96 -12.48 5.35
C GLU A 240 -1.72 -12.09 6.15
N VAL A 241 -1.91 -11.45 7.30
CA VAL A 241 -0.81 -11.10 8.21
C VAL A 241 -0.27 -12.36 8.88
N LEU A 242 1.01 -12.63 8.68
CA LEU A 242 1.74 -13.79 9.19
C LEU A 242 2.38 -13.49 10.54
N ASN A 243 2.63 -14.55 11.32
CA ASN A 243 3.41 -14.45 12.55
C ASN A 243 4.90 -14.22 12.25
N LYS A 244 5.68 -13.92 13.29
CA LYS A 244 7.12 -13.64 13.19
C LYS A 244 7.92 -14.77 12.54
N ASP A 245 7.51 -16.03 12.72
CA ASP A 245 8.25 -17.21 12.25
C ASP A 245 8.05 -17.45 10.74
N ARG A 246 7.11 -16.74 10.11
CA ARG A 246 6.80 -16.82 8.68
C ARG A 246 6.97 -15.49 7.95
N ALA A 247 7.57 -14.50 8.59
CA ALA A 247 7.90 -13.24 7.93
C ALA A 247 8.98 -13.48 6.86
N GLU A 248 8.96 -12.69 5.78
CA GLU A 248 10.02 -12.73 4.77
C GLU A 248 11.34 -12.22 5.37
N GLN A 249 12.35 -13.10 5.38
CA GLN A 249 13.71 -12.83 5.85
C GLN A 249 14.75 -12.96 4.74
N ASN A 250 14.34 -13.41 3.55
CA ASN A 250 15.23 -13.53 2.41
C ASN A 250 15.52 -12.15 1.81
N CYS A 251 16.74 -11.67 2.06
CA CYS A 251 17.21 -10.36 1.62
C CYS A 251 17.06 -10.19 0.09
N VAL A 252 17.24 -11.26 -0.68
CA VAL A 252 17.24 -11.21 -2.16
C VAL A 252 15.85 -10.91 -2.73
N THR A 253 14.78 -11.15 -1.97
CA THR A 253 13.41 -10.79 -2.35
C THR A 253 13.29 -9.27 -2.60
N CYS A 254 14.09 -8.47 -1.89
CA CYS A 254 14.07 -7.00 -1.99
C CYS A 254 15.32 -6.42 -2.67
N HIS A 255 16.48 -7.07 -2.53
CA HIS A 255 17.79 -6.59 -2.98
C HIS A 255 18.25 -7.14 -4.35
N THR A 256 17.31 -7.53 -5.21
CA THR A 256 17.59 -7.97 -6.58
C THR A 256 16.85 -7.10 -7.60
N LYS A 257 17.23 -7.20 -8.88
CA LYS A 257 16.55 -6.50 -9.97
C LYS A 257 15.04 -6.80 -10.00
N ASP A 258 14.68 -8.06 -9.78
CA ASP A 258 13.29 -8.52 -9.72
C ASP A 258 12.75 -8.43 -8.29
N THR A 259 12.83 -7.23 -7.73
CA THR A 259 12.44 -6.94 -6.34
C THR A 259 10.92 -6.92 -6.14
N ALA A 260 10.47 -7.51 -5.04
CA ALA A 260 9.07 -7.42 -4.59
C ALA A 260 8.64 -5.97 -4.27
N LEU A 261 9.58 -5.09 -3.94
CA LEU A 261 9.31 -3.67 -3.64
C LEU A 261 8.67 -2.97 -4.84
N ARG A 262 9.07 -3.33 -6.06
CA ARG A 262 8.57 -2.74 -7.31
C ARG A 262 7.08 -2.97 -7.49
N THR A 263 6.58 -4.17 -7.16
CA THR A 263 5.18 -4.56 -7.38
C THR A 263 4.29 -4.30 -6.17
N ARG A 264 4.89 -3.95 -5.02
CA ARG A 264 4.19 -3.71 -3.76
C ARG A 264 4.23 -2.23 -3.35
N LEU A 265 5.27 -1.80 -2.63
CA LEU A 265 5.41 -0.43 -2.14
C LEU A 265 5.50 0.59 -3.27
N TYR A 266 6.31 0.32 -4.29
CA TYR A 266 6.61 1.26 -5.38
C TYR A 266 5.73 1.07 -6.62
N ARG A 267 4.67 0.25 -6.58
CA ARG A 267 3.88 -0.12 -7.78
C ARG A 267 3.38 1.06 -8.60
N TRP A 268 2.92 2.13 -7.94
CA TRP A 268 2.38 3.31 -8.62
C TRP A 268 3.47 4.15 -9.28
N GLN A 269 4.66 4.22 -8.66
CA GLN A 269 5.81 4.90 -9.25
C GLN A 269 6.44 4.06 -10.35
N ALA A 270 6.45 2.73 -10.20
CA ALA A 270 6.97 1.81 -11.23
C ALA A 270 6.11 1.77 -12.51
N GLU A 271 4.81 2.07 -12.40
CA GLU A 271 3.92 2.23 -13.57
C GLU A 271 4.10 3.56 -14.29
N THR A 272 4.56 4.61 -13.59
CA THR A 272 4.60 5.99 -14.10
C THR A 272 6.02 6.48 -14.44
N GLU A 273 7.05 5.90 -13.82
CA GLU A 273 8.45 6.27 -14.05
C GLU A 273 9.15 5.26 -14.96
N GLY A 274 9.49 5.69 -16.18
CA GLY A 274 10.40 4.98 -17.07
C GLY A 274 11.83 4.92 -16.52
N ALA A 275 12.68 4.09 -17.13
CA ALA A 275 14.09 4.02 -16.78
C ALA A 275 14.74 5.40 -16.85
N ARG A 276 15.30 5.89 -15.74
CA ARG A 276 16.04 7.17 -15.69
C ARG A 276 17.54 6.86 -15.65
N LEU A 277 18.30 7.51 -16.53
CA LEU A 277 19.77 7.57 -16.48
C LEU A 277 20.48 6.20 -16.36
N GLY A 278 19.93 5.14 -16.95
CA GLY A 278 20.51 3.78 -16.91
C GLY A 278 20.26 3.00 -15.60
N PHE A 279 19.48 3.54 -14.65
CA PHE A 279 19.15 2.82 -13.42
C PHE A 279 18.04 1.79 -13.60
N VAL A 280 18.26 0.60 -13.06
CA VAL A 280 17.20 -0.41 -12.84
C VAL A 280 16.29 0.09 -11.71
N ASN A 281 14.97 -0.10 -11.85
CA ASN A 281 13.98 0.32 -10.86
C ASN A 281 14.15 1.80 -10.44
N SER A 282 14.15 2.70 -11.42
CA SER A 282 14.31 4.16 -11.24
C SER A 282 13.36 4.78 -10.21
N ALA A 283 12.15 4.22 -10.06
CA ALA A 283 11.22 4.60 -9.01
C ALA A 283 11.77 4.43 -7.59
N ILE A 284 12.58 3.40 -7.36
CA ILE A 284 13.13 3.10 -6.02
C ILE A 284 14.30 4.02 -5.71
N ILE A 285 15.22 4.25 -6.67
CA ILE A 285 16.45 5.04 -6.41
C ILE A 285 16.16 6.50 -6.05
N GLY A 286 15.03 7.05 -6.50
CA GLY A 286 14.60 8.40 -6.12
C GLY A 286 14.30 8.54 -4.62
N GLN A 287 14.12 7.43 -3.90
CA GLN A 287 13.74 7.41 -2.48
C GLN A 287 14.76 6.64 -1.63
N ALA A 288 15.29 5.53 -2.14
CA ALA A 288 16.27 4.71 -1.45
C ALA A 288 17.22 4.01 -2.42
N TYR A 289 18.52 4.05 -2.12
CA TYR A 289 19.47 3.17 -2.78
C TYR A 289 19.36 1.76 -2.17
N VAL A 290 18.80 0.85 -2.95
CA VAL A 290 18.70 -0.57 -2.60
C VAL A 290 19.72 -1.33 -3.43
N ILE A 291 20.76 -1.84 -2.76
CA ILE A 291 21.84 -2.61 -3.39
C ILE A 291 21.23 -3.74 -4.22
N GLY A 292 21.73 -3.91 -5.45
CA GLY A 292 21.26 -4.89 -6.42
C GLY A 292 19.97 -4.51 -7.15
N ALA A 293 18.97 -3.98 -6.44
CA ALA A 293 17.69 -3.59 -7.02
C ALA A 293 17.73 -2.26 -7.80
N THR A 294 18.66 -1.37 -7.46
CA THR A 294 18.78 -0.02 -8.04
C THR A 294 20.13 0.21 -8.74
N ARG A 295 20.75 -0.84 -9.28
CA ARG A 295 22.05 -0.72 -9.97
C ARG A 295 21.93 0.03 -11.30
N ASN A 296 23.01 0.69 -11.71
CA ASN A 296 23.10 1.36 -13.02
C ASN A 296 23.71 0.42 -14.06
N THR A 297 22.99 0.17 -15.14
CA THR A 297 23.42 -0.77 -16.19
C THR A 297 24.62 -0.26 -16.98
N TYR A 298 24.84 1.05 -17.08
CA TYR A 298 26.00 1.59 -17.78
C TYR A 298 27.30 1.26 -17.05
N PHE A 299 27.31 1.34 -15.72
CA PHE A 299 28.48 0.92 -14.94
C PHE A 299 28.73 -0.59 -15.04
N ASP A 300 27.67 -1.40 -15.15
CA ASP A 300 27.83 -2.83 -15.44
C ASP A 300 28.56 -3.06 -16.78
N TYR A 301 28.13 -2.36 -17.84
CA TYR A 301 28.75 -2.48 -19.17
C TYR A 301 30.18 -1.94 -19.22
N ILE A 302 30.45 -0.81 -18.56
CA ILE A 302 31.81 -0.26 -18.46
C ILE A 302 32.72 -1.25 -17.71
N GLY A 303 32.25 -1.81 -16.59
CA GLY A 303 33.00 -2.81 -15.84
C GLY A 303 33.33 -4.04 -16.69
N ILE A 304 32.35 -4.58 -17.42
CA ILE A 304 32.56 -5.70 -18.35
C ILE A 304 33.56 -5.33 -19.45
N ALA A 305 33.43 -4.14 -20.04
CA ALA A 305 34.35 -3.68 -21.08
C ALA A 305 35.79 -3.59 -20.56
N LEU A 306 36.00 -3.06 -19.36
CA LEU A 306 37.33 -2.98 -18.73
C LEU A 306 37.93 -4.37 -18.48
N VAL A 307 37.13 -5.33 -18.01
CA VAL A 307 37.58 -6.72 -17.82
C VAL A 307 37.97 -7.36 -19.15
N VAL A 308 37.15 -7.20 -20.19
CA VAL A 308 37.44 -7.71 -21.54
C VAL A 308 38.72 -7.07 -22.11
N LEU A 309 38.90 -5.77 -21.94
CA LEU A 309 40.10 -5.05 -22.38
C LEU A 309 41.34 -5.53 -21.63
N ALA A 310 41.26 -5.75 -20.31
CA ALA A 310 42.36 -6.27 -19.52
C ALA A 310 42.76 -7.69 -19.95
N LEU A 311 41.79 -8.59 -20.12
CA LEU A 311 42.03 -9.95 -20.60
C LEU A 311 42.60 -9.95 -22.02
N GLY A 312 42.09 -9.08 -22.90
CA GLY A 312 42.62 -8.89 -24.25
C GLY A 312 44.07 -8.39 -24.25
N GLY A 313 44.41 -7.44 -23.37
CA GLY A 313 45.77 -6.96 -23.19
C GLY A 313 46.74 -8.05 -22.71
N VAL A 314 46.33 -8.87 -21.74
CA VAL A 314 47.11 -10.02 -21.28
C VAL A 314 47.29 -11.06 -22.39
N ALA A 315 46.23 -11.36 -23.15
CA ALA A 315 46.29 -12.30 -24.27
C ALA A 315 47.22 -11.81 -25.37
N LEU A 316 47.12 -10.54 -25.78
CA LEU A 316 48.00 -9.91 -26.77
C LEU A 316 49.46 -9.90 -26.30
N HIS A 317 49.71 -9.58 -25.04
CA HIS A 317 51.05 -9.66 -24.45
C HIS A 317 51.59 -11.09 -24.49
N GLY A 318 50.78 -12.08 -24.09
CA GLY A 318 51.13 -13.50 -24.17
C GLY A 318 51.45 -13.95 -25.59
N LEU A 319 50.62 -13.57 -26.57
CA LEU A 319 50.83 -13.88 -27.99
C LEU A 319 52.14 -13.27 -28.51
N GLY A 320 52.40 -12.01 -28.15
CA GLY A 320 53.63 -11.32 -28.50
C GLY A 320 54.88 -12.05 -27.98
N ARG A 321 54.84 -12.59 -26.75
CA ARG A 321 55.93 -13.40 -26.20
C ARG A 321 56.14 -14.70 -26.98
N VAL A 322 55.06 -15.39 -27.38
CA VAL A 322 55.14 -16.63 -28.17
C VAL A 322 55.74 -16.35 -29.55
N VAL A 323 55.23 -15.35 -30.26
CA VAL A 323 55.73 -14.97 -31.60
C VAL A 323 57.19 -14.56 -31.55
N ALA A 324 57.60 -13.74 -30.58
CA ALA A 324 58.99 -13.36 -30.39
C ALA A 324 59.91 -14.56 -30.05
N GLY A 325 59.38 -15.55 -29.31
CA GLY A 325 60.08 -16.80 -29.02
C GLY A 325 60.30 -17.67 -30.26
N LEU A 326 59.27 -17.81 -31.11
CA LEU A 326 59.35 -18.56 -32.37
C LEU A 326 60.32 -17.91 -33.37
N GLY A 327 60.35 -16.58 -33.45
CA GLY A 327 61.30 -15.84 -34.29
C GLY A 327 62.77 -16.01 -33.87
N ARG A 328 63.05 -16.32 -32.60
CA ARG A 328 64.41 -16.61 -32.09
C ARG A 328 64.82 -18.07 -32.29
N GLY A 329 63.88 -18.99 -32.47
CA GLY A 329 64.14 -20.42 -32.68
C GLY A 329 64.54 -20.78 -34.11
N GLY A 330 64.25 -19.93 -35.10
CA GLY A 330 64.57 -20.16 -36.52
C GLY A 330 65.92 -19.61 -36.99
N SER A 331 66.79 -19.14 -36.08
CA SER A 331 68.11 -18.57 -36.39
C SER A 331 69.26 -19.46 -35.87
N LYS A 332 69.09 -20.78 -35.96
CA LYS A 332 70.15 -21.78 -35.80
C LYS A 332 70.30 -22.57 -37.07
#